data_AF-A0A927AQ81-F1
#
_entry.id   AF-A0A927AQ81-F1
#
_cell.length_a   1.000
_cell.length_b   1.000
_cell.length_c   1.000
_cell.angle_alpha   90.00
_cell.angle_beta   90.00
_cell.angle_gamma   90.00
#
_symmetry.space_group_name_H-M   'P 1'
#
loop_
_entity.id
_entity.type
_entity.pdbx_description
1 polymer ?
#
loop_
_entity_poly.entity_id
_entity_poly.type
_entity_poly.pdbx_seq_one_letter_code
_entity_poly.pdbx_strand_id
1 'polypeptide(L)'
;MTWRGSIDTKDRIFAALPYLLPLISALEFGVFLIRQFPFFGIILIPLLPIVKLMSAIPFASFIIFLALYMGVVRNERISHFIRFNTLQAILIDILLFLISLVFGFIAAPLAGSLPLIVETLANVIFLGALAACGYSMVQSFLGRYAEIPAFSEAVRAQVP
;
A
#
# COMPACT_ATOMS: atom_id res chain seq x y z
N MET A 1 -30.59 -7.23 -8.85
CA MET A 1 -29.13 -7.06 -9.07
C MET A 1 -28.39 -8.19 -8.38
N THR A 2 -28.31 -9.35 -9.03
CA THR A 2 -27.77 -10.60 -8.50
C THR A 2 -26.61 -11.03 -9.39
N TRP A 3 -25.44 -10.41 -9.19
CA TRP A 3 -24.23 -10.68 -9.98
C TRP A 3 -22.95 -10.60 -9.13
N ARG A 4 -22.98 -11.15 -7.92
CA ARG A 4 -21.77 -11.41 -7.13
C ARG A 4 -21.92 -12.78 -6.49
N GLY A 5 -21.20 -13.77 -7.01
CA GLY A 5 -20.96 -15.01 -6.27
C GLY A 5 -20.43 -14.67 -4.89
N SER A 6 -20.80 -15.46 -3.88
CA SER A 6 -20.32 -15.27 -2.51
C SER A 6 -18.80 -15.14 -2.53
N ILE A 7 -18.26 -14.04 -2.01
CA ILE A 7 -16.81 -13.84 -1.90
C ILE A 7 -16.27 -14.94 -0.99
N ASP A 8 -15.53 -15.87 -1.59
CA ASP A 8 -14.94 -17.00 -0.89
C ASP A 8 -13.90 -16.50 0.12
N THR A 9 -13.66 -17.26 1.18
CA THR A 9 -12.65 -16.94 2.20
C THR A 9 -11.27 -16.76 1.57
N LYS A 10 -10.96 -17.51 0.51
CA LYS A 10 -9.74 -17.36 -0.27
C LYS A 10 -9.66 -15.98 -0.94
N ASP A 11 -10.74 -15.52 -1.58
CA ASP A 11 -10.77 -14.21 -2.23
C ASP A 11 -10.50 -13.08 -1.23
N ARG A 12 -11.00 -13.21 0.01
CA ARG A 12 -10.78 -12.23 1.09
C ARG A 12 -9.31 -12.11 1.47
N ILE A 13 -8.65 -13.24 1.64
CA ILE A 13 -7.22 -13.29 1.99
C ILE A 13 -6.39 -12.75 0.82
N PHE A 14 -6.61 -13.26 -0.39
CA PHE A 14 -5.84 -12.83 -1.57
C PHE A 14 -6.10 -11.37 -1.96
N ALA A 15 -7.26 -10.80 -1.64
CA ALA A 15 -7.53 -9.38 -1.83
C ALA A 15 -6.82 -8.49 -0.79
N ALA A 16 -6.55 -9.00 0.42
CA ALA A 16 -5.86 -8.24 1.47
C ALA A 16 -4.34 -8.20 1.26
N LEU A 17 -3.75 -9.28 0.72
CA LEU A 17 -2.29 -9.42 0.57
C LEU A 17 -1.61 -8.30 -0.26
N PRO A 18 -2.17 -7.81 -1.38
CA PRO A 18 -1.56 -6.75 -2.16
C PRO A 18 -1.26 -5.48 -1.37
N TYR A 19 -2.04 -5.16 -0.34
CA TYR A 19 -1.81 -3.98 0.51
C TYR A 19 -0.56 -4.05 1.37
N LEU A 20 0.08 -5.22 1.49
CA LEU A 20 1.39 -5.33 2.12
C LEU A 20 2.47 -4.58 1.32
N LEU A 21 2.33 -4.48 -0.01
CA LEU A 21 3.27 -3.76 -0.87
C LEU A 21 3.34 -2.26 -0.51
N PRO A 22 2.25 -1.47 -0.61
CA PRO A 22 2.27 -0.07 -0.22
C PRO A 22 2.57 0.12 1.27
N LEU A 23 2.20 -0.82 2.14
CA LEU A 23 2.54 -0.75 3.57
C LEU A 23 4.04 -0.83 3.81
N ILE A 24 4.75 -1.68 3.06
CA ILE A 24 6.22 -1.78 3.11
C ILE A 24 6.84 -0.50 2.56
N SER A 25 6.37 0.00 1.41
CA SER A 25 6.85 1.25 0.83
C SER A 25 6.68 2.42 1.80
N ALA A 26 5.56 2.48 2.52
CA ALA A 26 5.31 3.53 3.51
C ALA A 26 6.31 3.56 4.67
N LEU A 27 7.01 2.45 4.98
CA LEU A 27 7.98 2.40 6.09
C LEU A 27 9.11 3.41 5.94
N GLU A 28 9.45 3.82 4.71
CA GLU A 28 10.48 4.82 4.46
C GLU A 28 10.14 6.18 5.11
N PHE A 29 8.85 6.51 5.21
CA PHE A 29 8.36 7.74 5.85
C PHE A 29 8.14 7.57 7.36
N GLY A 30 8.11 6.34 7.87
CA GLY A 30 7.78 6.04 9.27
C GLY A 30 8.94 6.23 10.27
N VAL A 31 10.15 6.52 9.79
CA VAL A 31 11.37 6.55 10.63
C VAL A 31 11.24 7.49 11.82
N PHE A 32 10.70 8.70 11.61
CA PHE A 32 10.55 9.70 12.66
C PHE A 32 9.51 9.27 13.70
N LEU A 33 8.31 8.87 13.24
CA LEU A 33 7.24 8.44 14.12
C LEU A 33 7.60 7.19 14.94
N ILE A 34 8.25 6.20 14.33
CA ILE A 34 8.65 4.96 15.01
C ILE A 34 9.69 5.24 16.10
N ARG A 35 10.62 6.18 15.87
CA ARG A 35 11.59 6.60 16.89
C ARG A 35 10.94 7.31 18.06
N GLN A 36 9.94 8.16 17.81
CA GLN A 36 9.20 8.88 18.84
C GLN A 36 8.24 7.96 19.61
N PHE A 37 7.63 7.00 18.91
CA PHE A 37 6.62 6.08 19.43
C PHE A 37 7.00 4.62 19.07
N PRO A 38 7.84 3.97 19.88
CA PRO A 38 8.33 2.60 19.62
C PRO A 38 7.24 1.55 19.43
N PHE A 39 6.02 1.81 19.94
CA PHE A 39 4.85 0.95 19.76
C PHE A 39 4.54 0.65 18.28
N PHE A 40 4.70 1.61 17.37
CA PHE A 40 4.54 1.37 15.93
C PHE A 40 5.55 0.35 15.42
N GLY A 41 6.79 0.38 15.92
CA GLY A 41 7.81 -0.61 15.59
C GLY A 41 7.40 -2.03 15.97
N ILE A 42 6.74 -2.21 17.12
CA ILE A 42 6.25 -3.52 17.59
C ILE A 42 5.16 -4.07 16.67
N ILE A 43 4.18 -3.23 16.29
CA ILE A 43 3.10 -3.62 15.38
C ILE A 43 3.64 -4.06 14.01
N LEU A 44 4.75 -3.48 13.57
CA LEU A 44 5.36 -3.74 12.27
C LEU A 44 6.33 -4.93 12.25
N ILE A 45 6.61 -5.56 13.40
CA ILE A 45 7.46 -6.77 13.50
C ILE A 45 7.06 -7.86 12.49
N PRO A 46 5.77 -8.19 12.29
CA PRO A 46 5.36 -9.22 11.34
C PRO A 46 5.78 -8.93 9.89
N LEU A 47 6.05 -7.67 9.55
CA LEU A 47 6.43 -7.22 8.22
C LEU A 47 7.93 -7.39 7.94
N LEU A 48 8.77 -7.47 8.99
CA LEU A 48 10.24 -7.58 8.90
C LEU A 48 10.77 -8.66 7.95
N PRO A 49 10.25 -9.91 7.93
CA PRO A 49 10.75 -10.91 6.98
C PRO A 49 10.51 -10.51 5.53
N ILE A 50 9.38 -9.87 5.24
CA ILE A 50 9.03 -9.41 3.90
C ILE A 50 9.91 -8.23 3.52
N VAL A 51 10.11 -7.27 4.44
CA VAL A 51 11.03 -6.14 4.23
C VAL A 51 12.43 -6.63 3.89
N LYS A 52 12.98 -7.59 4.66
CA LYS A 52 14.30 -8.15 4.39
C LYS A 52 14.39 -8.79 3.00
N LEU A 53 13.36 -9.52 2.58
CA LEU A 53 13.30 -10.12 1.25
C LEU A 53 13.26 -9.04 0.15
N MET A 54 12.44 -8.01 0.35
CA MET A 54 12.30 -6.90 -0.61
C MET A 54 13.61 -6.10 -0.73
N SER A 55 14.31 -5.87 0.37
CA SER A 55 15.59 -5.16 0.37
C SER A 55 16.74 -5.95 -0.26
N ALA A 56 16.63 -7.28 -0.35
CA ALA A 56 17.66 -8.13 -0.95
C ALA A 56 17.66 -8.10 -2.49
N ILE A 57 16.55 -7.65 -3.10
CA ILE A 57 16.36 -7.65 -4.55
C ILE A 57 16.29 -6.19 -5.04
N PRO A 58 17.17 -5.76 -5.95
CA PRO A 58 17.05 -4.44 -6.56
C PRO A 58 15.70 -4.28 -7.25
N PHE A 59 15.07 -3.13 -7.09
CA PHE A 59 13.77 -2.81 -7.70
C PHE A 59 12.65 -3.80 -7.32
N ALA A 60 12.74 -4.47 -6.18
CA ALA A 60 11.77 -5.49 -5.78
C ALA A 60 10.32 -4.98 -5.80
N SER A 61 10.05 -3.78 -5.28
CA SER A 61 8.69 -3.20 -5.31
C SER A 61 8.17 -3.04 -6.74
N PHE A 62 9.01 -2.59 -7.66
CA PHE A 62 8.66 -2.47 -9.08
C PHE A 62 8.40 -3.82 -9.75
N ILE A 63 9.23 -4.84 -9.44
CA ILE A 63 9.04 -6.21 -9.94
C ILE A 63 7.71 -6.78 -9.43
N ILE A 64 7.40 -6.61 -8.14
CA ILE A 64 6.13 -7.08 -7.56
C ILE A 64 4.95 -6.32 -8.16
N PHE A 65 5.05 -5.01 -8.35
CA PHE A 65 4.06 -4.22 -9.07
C PHE A 65 3.74 -4.83 -10.45
N LEU A 66 4.78 -5.09 -11.26
CA LEU A 66 4.61 -5.69 -12.59
C LEU A 66 3.96 -7.07 -12.50
N ALA A 67 4.42 -7.91 -11.57
CA ALA A 67 3.88 -9.25 -11.37
C ALA A 67 2.40 -9.23 -10.96
N LEU A 68 2.01 -8.35 -10.04
CA LEU A 68 0.62 -8.18 -9.61
C LEU A 68 -0.23 -7.61 -10.74
N TYR A 69 0.25 -6.60 -11.48
CA TYR A 69 -0.52 -6.03 -12.57
C TYR A 69 -0.76 -7.04 -13.69
N MET A 70 0.30 -7.70 -14.18
CA MET A 70 0.20 -8.65 -15.29
C MET A 70 -0.47 -9.97 -14.89
N GLY A 71 -0.12 -10.51 -13.72
CA GLY A 71 -0.57 -11.82 -13.27
C GLY A 71 -1.95 -11.80 -12.61
N VAL A 72 -2.30 -10.71 -11.93
CA VAL A 72 -3.54 -10.58 -11.16
C VAL A 72 -4.54 -9.65 -11.84
N VAL A 73 -4.19 -8.38 -12.02
CA VAL A 73 -5.14 -7.36 -12.49
C VAL A 73 -5.62 -7.63 -13.92
N ARG A 74 -4.72 -8.02 -14.82
CA ARG A 74 -5.08 -8.31 -16.22
C ARG A 74 -5.65 -9.71 -16.47
N ASN A 75 -5.69 -10.56 -15.46
CA ASN A 75 -6.14 -11.94 -15.62
C ASN A 75 -7.62 -12.07 -15.24
N GLU A 76 -8.49 -12.13 -16.25
CA GLU A 76 -9.95 -12.21 -16.05
C GLU A 76 -10.42 -13.49 -15.34
N ARG A 77 -9.58 -14.53 -15.27
CA ARG A 77 -9.87 -15.75 -14.49
C ARG A 77 -9.86 -15.50 -12.99
N ILE A 78 -9.23 -14.42 -12.55
CA ILE A 78 -9.20 -14.01 -11.14
C ILE A 78 -10.44 -13.19 -10.83
N SER A 79 -10.99 -13.41 -9.63
CA SER A 79 -12.20 -12.74 -9.18
C SER A 79 -12.02 -11.23 -9.22
N HIS A 80 -13.06 -10.53 -9.71
CA HIS A 80 -13.07 -9.07 -9.79
C HIS A 80 -12.73 -8.41 -8.44
N PHE A 81 -13.13 -9.04 -7.33
CA PHE A 81 -12.82 -8.57 -5.98
C PHE A 81 -11.31 -8.51 -5.70
N ILE A 82 -10.56 -9.56 -6.04
CA ILE A 82 -9.09 -9.57 -5.90
C ILE A 82 -8.47 -8.55 -6.85
N ARG A 83 -8.92 -8.48 -8.11
CA ARG A 83 -8.37 -7.53 -9.11
C ARG A 83 -8.54 -6.09 -8.66
N PHE A 84 -9.72 -5.74 -8.13
CA PHE A 84 -10.04 -4.43 -7.60
C PHE A 84 -9.09 -4.03 -6.47
N ASN A 85 -8.98 -4.86 -5.43
CA ASN A 85 -8.14 -4.56 -4.27
C ASN A 85 -6.65 -4.54 -4.65
N THR A 86 -6.22 -5.43 -5.55
CA THR A 86 -4.86 -5.43 -6.09
C THR A 86 -4.55 -4.14 -6.82
N LEU A 87 -5.43 -3.67 -7.72
CA LEU A 87 -5.20 -2.42 -8.44
C LEU A 87 -5.22 -1.22 -7.48
N GLN A 88 -6.10 -1.22 -6.47
CA GLN A 88 -6.10 -0.17 -5.45
C GLN A 88 -4.79 -0.12 -4.67
N ALA A 89 -4.26 -1.27 -4.25
CA ALA A 89 -2.97 -1.36 -3.58
C ALA A 89 -1.81 -0.86 -4.47
N ILE A 90 -1.81 -1.22 -5.75
CA ILE A 90 -0.86 -0.75 -6.75
C ILE A 90 -0.92 0.78 -6.89
N LEU A 91 -2.10 1.38 -6.99
CA LEU A 91 -2.21 2.84 -7.13
C LEU A 91 -1.70 3.57 -5.89
N ILE A 92 -1.95 3.04 -4.69
CA ILE A 92 -1.40 3.59 -3.45
C ILE A 92 0.13 3.48 -3.44
N ASP A 93 0.68 2.34 -3.86
CA ASP A 93 2.12 2.13 -3.93
C ASP A 93 2.79 3.09 -4.93
N ILE A 94 2.18 3.28 -6.10
CA ILE A 94 2.63 4.27 -7.09
C ILE A 94 2.61 5.67 -6.49
N LEU A 95 1.56 6.05 -5.77
CA LEU A 95 1.51 7.36 -5.12
C LEU A 95 2.65 7.53 -4.11
N LEU A 96 2.90 6.53 -3.27
CA LEU A 96 3.99 6.57 -2.29
C LEU A 96 5.35 6.67 -2.97
N PHE A 97 5.58 5.92 -4.03
CA PHE A 97 6.79 6.02 -4.83
C PHE A 97 6.98 7.42 -5.44
N LEU A 98 5.91 8.03 -5.99
CA LEU A 98 6.01 9.40 -6.50
C LEU A 98 6.30 10.42 -5.40
N ILE A 99 5.68 10.25 -4.22
CA ILE A 99 5.95 11.08 -3.05
C ILE A 99 7.40 10.91 -2.60
N SER A 100 7.96 9.70 -2.62
CA SER A 100 9.33 9.42 -2.17
C SER A 100 10.36 10.07 -3.08
N LEU A 101 10.11 10.08 -4.39
CA LEU A 101 10.91 10.85 -5.35
C LEU A 101 10.89 12.34 -5.01
N VAL A 102 9.71 12.92 -4.80
CA VAL A 102 9.58 14.34 -4.42
C VAL A 102 10.29 14.63 -3.09
N PHE A 103 10.17 13.73 -2.11
CA PHE A 103 10.88 13.84 -0.84
C PHE A 103 12.39 13.80 -1.01
N GLY A 104 12.91 12.91 -1.84
CA GLY A 104 14.34 12.79 -2.12
C GLY A 104 14.92 14.04 -2.77
N PHE A 105 14.21 14.64 -3.73
CA PHE A 105 14.70 15.82 -4.46
C PHE A 105 14.45 17.15 -3.72
N ILE A 106 13.37 17.27 -2.94
CA ILE A 106 12.94 18.54 -2.34
C ILE A 106 13.07 18.52 -0.83
N ALA A 107 12.51 17.53 -0.15
CA ALA A 107 12.42 17.53 1.31
C ALA A 107 13.76 17.20 1.97
N ALA A 108 14.55 16.26 1.42
CA ALA A 108 15.83 15.86 2.00
C ALA A 108 16.86 17.00 2.05
N PRO A 109 17.04 17.83 1.00
CA PRO A 109 17.89 19.03 1.08
C PRO A 109 17.41 20.06 2.13
N LEU A 110 16.10 20.14 2.37
CA LEU A 110 15.49 21.09 3.31
C LEU A 110 15.43 20.56 4.75
N ALA A 111 15.74 19.29 5.00
CA ALA A 111 15.63 18.68 6.32
C ALA A 111 16.52 19.36 7.38
N GLY A 112 17.66 19.94 6.96
CA GLY A 112 18.54 20.69 7.86
C GLY A 112 18.03 22.09 8.22
N SER A 113 17.23 22.73 7.35
CA SER A 113 16.73 24.09 7.56
C SER A 113 15.29 24.13 8.10
N LEU A 114 14.46 23.16 7.73
CA LEU A 114 13.05 23.06 8.10
C LEU A 114 12.70 21.66 8.64
N PRO A 115 13.39 21.17 9.69
CA PRO A 115 13.25 19.79 10.16
C PRO A 115 11.82 19.46 10.56
N LEU A 116 11.13 20.36 11.28
CA LEU A 116 9.77 20.14 11.75
C LEU A 116 8.77 19.91 10.60
N ILE A 117 8.93 20.64 9.49
CA ILE A 117 8.04 20.53 8.33
C ILE A 117 8.25 19.18 7.64
N VAL A 118 9.51 18.80 7.41
CA VAL A 118 9.87 17.53 6.76
C VAL A 118 9.41 16.34 7.61
N GLU A 119 9.63 16.39 8.93
CA GLU A 119 9.18 15.35 9.86
C GLU A 119 7.64 15.24 9.89
N THR A 120 6.94 16.36 9.97
CA THR A 120 5.47 16.37 10.01
C THR A 120 4.88 15.79 8.73
N LEU A 121 5.40 16.17 7.57
CA LEU A 121 4.95 15.63 6.29
C LEU A 121 5.20 14.12 6.18
N ALA A 122 6.39 13.66 6.56
CA ALA A 122 6.72 12.23 6.56
C ALA A 122 5.76 11.45 7.47
N ASN A 123 5.49 11.96 8.67
CA ASN A 123 4.56 11.34 9.61
C ASN A 123 3.12 11.30 9.07
N VAL A 124 2.64 12.36 8.41
CA VAL A 124 1.31 12.40 7.79
C VAL A 124 1.21 11.37 6.66
N ILE A 125 2.23 11.27 5.81
CA ILE A 125 2.27 10.27 4.73
C ILE A 125 2.24 8.85 5.31
N PHE A 126 3.09 8.58 6.30
CA PHE A 126 3.17 7.28 6.95
C PHE A 126 1.85 6.86 7.60
N LEU A 127 1.25 7.75 8.41
CA LEU A 127 -0.03 7.49 9.06
C LEU A 127 -1.18 7.35 8.06
N GLY A 128 -1.20 8.19 7.02
CA GLY A 128 -2.19 8.12 5.95
C GLY A 128 -2.11 6.78 5.21
N ALA A 129 -0.91 6.32 4.87
CA ALA A 129 -0.69 5.03 4.23
C ALA A 129 -1.08 3.85 5.13
N LEU A 130 -0.71 3.91 6.42
CA LEU A 130 -1.05 2.87 7.39
C LEU A 130 -2.56 2.77 7.60
N ALA A 131 -3.25 3.91 7.70
CA ALA A 131 -4.71 3.96 7.80
C ALA A 131 -5.38 3.43 6.52
N ALA A 132 -4.94 3.87 5.34
CA ALA A 132 -5.49 3.45 4.06
C ALA A 132 -5.32 1.94 3.81
N CYS A 133 -4.11 1.41 4.05
CA CYS A 133 -3.81 -0.01 3.89
C CYS A 133 -4.54 -0.84 4.95
N GLY A 134 -4.48 -0.44 6.22
CA GLY A 134 -5.14 -1.14 7.32
C GLY A 134 -6.66 -1.21 7.12
N TYR A 135 -7.29 -0.08 6.78
CA TYR A 135 -8.71 -0.04 6.42
C TYR A 135 -9.03 -0.99 5.27
N SER A 136 -8.22 -0.96 4.21
CA SER A 136 -8.47 -1.79 3.03
C SER A 136 -8.30 -3.28 3.28
N MET A 137 -7.30 -3.66 4.08
CA MET A 137 -7.11 -5.04 4.51
C MET A 137 -8.30 -5.52 5.36
N VAL A 138 -8.75 -4.72 6.33
CA VAL A 138 -9.92 -5.06 7.17
C VAL A 138 -11.17 -5.22 6.31
N GLN A 139 -11.46 -4.30 5.40
CA GLN A 139 -12.60 -4.43 4.48
C GLN A 139 -12.47 -5.68 3.59
N SER A 140 -11.26 -5.97 3.10
CA SER A 140 -10.98 -7.18 2.32
C SER A 140 -11.30 -8.46 3.10
N PHE A 141 -10.87 -8.54 4.35
CA PHE A 141 -11.20 -9.67 5.25
C PHE A 141 -12.69 -9.80 5.56
N LEU A 142 -13.41 -8.67 5.60
CA LEU A 142 -14.87 -8.66 5.74
C LEU A 142 -15.61 -8.97 4.43
N GLY A 143 -14.90 -9.15 3.31
CA GLY A 143 -15.49 -9.37 1.98
C GLY A 143 -16.20 -8.13 1.44
N ARG A 144 -15.72 -6.94 1.82
CA ARG A 144 -16.27 -5.65 1.39
C ARG A 144 -15.24 -4.93 0.53
N TYR A 145 -15.73 -4.14 -0.43
CA TYR A 145 -14.85 -3.30 -1.24
C TYR A 145 -14.36 -2.14 -0.38
N ALA A 146 -13.04 -1.97 -0.30
CA ALA A 146 -12.43 -0.87 0.43
C ALA A 146 -12.62 0.43 -0.33
N GLU A 147 -13.59 1.25 0.07
CA GLU A 147 -13.85 2.54 -0.58
C GLU A 147 -12.95 3.63 -0.01
N ILE A 148 -11.89 3.97 -0.74
CA ILE A 148 -11.03 5.11 -0.49
C ILE A 148 -11.32 6.16 -1.58
N PRO A 149 -11.71 7.39 -1.21
CA PRO A 149 -11.94 8.47 -2.18
C PRO A 149 -10.75 8.66 -3.14
N ALA A 150 -11.04 9.05 -4.38
CA ALA A 150 -10.11 9.12 -5.52
C ALA A 150 -9.53 7.77 -5.99
N PHE A 151 -9.00 6.93 -5.09
CA PHE A 151 -8.43 5.64 -5.47
C PHE A 151 -9.49 4.66 -5.97
N SER A 152 -10.57 4.45 -5.23
CA SER A 152 -11.61 3.49 -5.62
C SER A 152 -12.35 3.91 -6.88
N GLU A 153 -12.44 5.20 -7.17
CA GLU A 153 -12.99 5.74 -8.42
C GLU A 153 -12.04 5.47 -9.59
N ALA A 154 -10.74 5.77 -9.43
CA ALA A 154 -9.72 5.47 -10.44
C ALA A 154 -9.66 3.96 -10.75
N VAL A 155 -9.75 3.12 -9.73
CA VAL A 155 -9.80 1.66 -9.88
C VAL A 155 -11.06 1.25 -10.66
N ARG A 156 -12.25 1.74 -10.28
CA ARG A 156 -13.50 1.43 -11.01
C ARG A 156 -13.44 1.82 -12.49
N ALA A 157 -12.72 2.88 -12.83
CA ALA A 157 -12.54 3.32 -14.21
C ALA A 157 -11.54 2.45 -15.00
N GLN A 158 -10.64 1.73 -14.32
CA GLN A 158 -9.51 1.04 -14.94
C GLN A 158 -9.55 -0.48 -14.82
N VAL A 159 -10.28 -1.05 -13.86
CA VAL A 159 -10.40 -2.51 -13.73
C VAL A 159 -11.15 -3.05 -14.94
N PRO A 160 -10.52 -3.92 -15.75
CA PRO A 160 -11.18 -4.58 -16.87
C PRO A 160 -12.24 -5.57 -16.39
#